data_AF-A0A6P1DKR3-F1
#
_entry.id   AF-A0A6P1DKR3-F1
#
_cell.length_a   1.000
_cell.length_b   1.000
_cell.length_c   1.000
_cell.angle_alpha   90.00
_cell.angle_beta   90.00
_cell.angle_gamma   90.00
#
_symmetry.space_group_name_H-M   'P 1'
#
loop_
_entity.id
_entity.type
_entity.pdbx_description
1 polymer ?
#
loop_
_entity_poly.entity_id
_entity_poly.type
_entity_poly.pdbx_seq_one_letter_code
_entity_poly.pdbx_strand_id
1 'polypeptide(L)' 'YGYSTAQGVVTGWLNSEGHRKIIENPDYTHFGISTDSNTENRNYFTNIFIKK' A
#
# COMPACT_ATOMS: atom_id res chain seq x y z
N TYR A 1 9.98 3.90 -10.54
CA TYR A 1 9.39 4.19 -9.23
C TYR A 1 7.93 4.57 -9.44
N GLY A 2 7.02 3.96 -8.66
CA GLY A 2 5.56 4.00 -8.85
C GLY A 2 5.07 2.72 -9.54
N TYR A 3 4.05 2.08 -8.98
CA TYR A 3 3.35 0.97 -9.62
C TYR A 3 2.18 1.56 -10.43
N SER A 4 1.85 0.99 -11.58
CA SER A 4 0.75 1.49 -12.40
C SER A 4 -0.60 0.84 -12.05
N THR A 5 -0.59 -0.25 -11.30
CA THR A 5 -1.78 -1.05 -10.98
C THR A 5 -1.85 -1.39 -9.49
N ALA A 6 -3.07 -1.58 -9.00
CA ALA A 6 -3.33 -2.04 -7.64
C ALA A 6 -2.64 -3.39 -7.34
N GLN A 7 -2.70 -4.34 -8.29
CA GLN A 7 -2.01 -5.63 -8.16
C GLN A 7 -0.49 -5.44 -8.05
N GLY A 8 0.09 -4.60 -8.92
CA GLY A 8 1.53 -4.35 -8.92
C GLY A 8 2.01 -3.80 -7.59
N VAL A 9 1.30 -2.82 -7.03
CA VAL A 9 1.68 -2.22 -5.74
C VAL A 9 1.55 -3.20 -4.58
N VAL A 10 0.48 -3.98 -4.52
CA VAL A 10 0.29 -4.96 -3.45
C VAL A 10 1.33 -6.07 -3.54
N THR A 11 1.60 -6.62 -4.72
CA THR A 11 2.70 -7.59 -4.93
C THR A 11 4.04 -6.99 -4.52
N GLY A 12 4.29 -5.73 -4.88
CA GLY A 12 5.47 -4.98 -4.48
C GLY A 12 5.65 -4.88 -2.95
N TRP A 13 4.60 -4.46 -2.25
CA TRP A 13 4.60 -4.37 -0.80
C TRP A 13 4.76 -5.74 -0.13
N LEU A 14 4.09 -6.78 -0.61
CA LEU A 14 4.24 -8.14 -0.07
C LEU A 14 5.65 -8.73 -0.27
N ASN A 15 6.34 -8.33 -1.33
CA ASN A 15 7.72 -8.74 -1.58
C ASN A 15 8.76 -7.95 -0.75
N SER A 16 8.34 -6.89 -0.05
CA SER A 16 9.19 -6.10 0.84
C SER A 16 8.94 -6.49 2.29
N GLU A 17 9.96 -7.01 2.98
CA GLU A 17 9.81 -7.53 4.35
C GLU A 17 9.18 -6.50 5.32
N GLY A 18 9.63 -5.23 5.27
CA GLY A 18 9.10 -4.18 6.13
C GLY A 18 7.62 -3.89 5.87
N HIS A 19 7.21 -3.80 4.60
CA HIS A 19 5.81 -3.56 4.24
C HIS A 19 4.94 -4.79 4.55
N ARG A 20 5.42 -6.00 4.23
CA ARG A 20 4.72 -7.25 4.52
C ARG A 20 4.43 -7.41 6.01
N LYS A 21 5.41 -7.11 6.88
CA LYS A 21 5.23 -7.14 8.34
C LYS A 21 4.10 -6.23 8.82
N ILE A 22 3.89 -5.09 8.18
CA ILE A 22 2.78 -4.18 8.52
C ILE A 22 1.45 -4.70 7.96
N ILE A 23 1.43 -5.16 6.70
CA ILE A 23 0.22 -5.66 6.03
C ILE A 23 -0.34 -6.92 6.72
N GLU A 24 0.53 -7.83 7.13
CA GLU A 24 0.15 -9.11 7.75
C GLU A 24 0.00 -9.03 9.27
N ASN A 25 0.11 -7.84 9.87
CA ASN A 25 0.05 -7.70 11.32
C ASN A 25 -1.41 -7.89 11.83
N PRO A 26 -1.68 -8.93 12.64
CA PRO A 26 -3.02 -9.19 13.15
C PRO A 26 -3.50 -8.17 14.19
N ASP A 27 -2.62 -7.29 14.70
CA ASP A 27 -2.97 -6.26 15.67
C ASP A 27 -3.76 -5.09 15.07
N TYR A 28 -3.66 -4.86 13.76
CA TYR A 28 -4.41 -3.80 13.11
C TYR A 28 -5.87 -4.22 12.94
N THR A 29 -6.78 -3.30 13.23
CA THR A 29 -8.22 -3.56 13.21
C THR A 29 -8.91 -2.91 12.02
N HIS A 30 -8.29 -1.89 11.43
CA HIS A 30 -8.80 -1.21 10.24
C HIS A 30 -7.64 -0.79 9.34
N PHE A 31 -7.95 -0.60 8.06
CA PHE A 31 -7.06 0.06 7.13
C PHE A 31 -7.85 0.97 6.19
N GLY A 32 -7.15 1.94 5.61
CA GLY A 32 -7.64 2.81 4.55
C GLY A 32 -6.59 2.94 3.46
N ILE A 33 -7.02 2.83 2.20
CA ILE A 33 -6.15 2.95 1.04
C ILE A 33 -6.62 4.09 0.14
N SER A 34 -5.67 4.90 -0.33
CA SER A 34 -5.91 5.95 -1.32
C SER A 34 -4.92 5.84 -2.47
N THR A 35 -5.31 6.38 -3.62
CA THR A 35 -4.45 6.52 -4.79
C THR A 35 -4.67 7.89 -5.39
N ASP A 36 -3.57 8.56 -5.70
CA ASP A 36 -3.60 9.82 -6.45
C ASP A 36 -2.57 9.78 -7.58
N SER A 37 -2.83 10.50 -8.66
CA SER A 37 -1.99 10.52 -9.84
C SER A 37 -1.42 11.91 -10.05
N ASN A 38 -0.12 12.01 -10.35
CA ASN A 38 0.46 13.29 -10.74
C ASN A 38 0.08 13.66 -12.20
N THR A 39 0.54 14.83 -12.66
CA THR A 39 0.31 15.33 -14.04
C THR A 39 0.89 14.43 -15.14
N GLU A 40 1.77 13.48 -14.81
CA GLU A 40 2.33 12.49 -15.72
C GLU A 40 1.56 11.14 -15.68
N ASN A 41 0.38 11.10 -15.06
CA ASN A 41 -0.41 9.87 -14.80
C ASN A 41 0.34 8.82 -13.97
N ARG A 42 1.30 9.23 -13.14
CA ARG A 42 1.98 8.32 -12.21
C ARG A 42 1.19 8.17 -10.94
N ASN A 43 0.84 6.94 -10.61
CA ASN A 43 0.07 6.63 -9.40
C ASN A 43 0.96 6.60 -8.15
N TYR A 44 0.43 7.17 -7.07
CA TYR A 44 0.96 7.15 -5.72
C TYR A 44 -0.07 6.49 -4.82
N PHE A 45 0.30 5.38 -4.20
CA PHE A 45 -0.58 4.61 -3.33
C PHE A 45 -0.16 4.83 -1.88
N THR A 46 -1.14 5.09 -1.02
CA THR A 46 -0.94 5.15 0.43
C THR A 46 -1.90 4.16 1.08
N ASN A 47 -1.37 3.30 1.95
CA ASN A 47 -2.16 2.37 2.75
C ASN A 47 -1.84 2.61 4.23
N ILE A 48 -2.86 3.00 5.00
CA ILE A 48 -2.75 3.35 6.42
C ILE A 48 -3.46 2.28 7.23
N PHE A 49 -2.75 1.73 8.21
CA PHE A 49 -3.30 0.76 9.15
C PHE A 49 -3.46 1.41 10.52
N ILE A 50 -4.57 1.13 11.19
CA ILE A 50 -4.83 1.60 12.56
C ILE A 50 -5.27 0.45 13.45
N LYS A 51 -4.99 0.59 14.75
CA LYS A 51 -5.51 -0.27 15.82
C LYS A 51 -6.50 0.56 16.64
N LYS A 52 -7.59 -0.06 17.06
CA LYS A 52 -8.62 0.56 17.91
C LYS A 52 -8.22 0.45 19.37
#